data_AF-A0A7W1F6R9-F1
#
_entry.id   AF-A0A7W1F6R9-F1
#
_cell.length_a   1.000
_cell.length_b   1.000
_cell.length_c   1.000
_cell.angle_alpha   90.00
_cell.angle_beta   90.00
_cell.angle_gamma   90.00
#
_symmetry.space_group_name_H-M   'P 1'
#
loop_
_entity.id
_entity.type
_entity.pdbx_description
1 polymer ?
#
loop_
_entity_poly.entity_id
_entity_poly.type
_entity_poly.pdbx_seq_one_letter_code
_entity_poly.pdbx_strand_id
1 'polypeptide(L)'
;LRLEPRIAAEMISEAAVCWASGVVVAGDQPLAVMAAPPAGEPDHDPATAQGHSQVQVDHLPPGLERFRLDGQLLFKLRRRVHAEATLAGEGPVQLALGRSQFSATLMVPVDQERGGVRLVYRSGTFEGLEVVLSGADGRPLQQAGRNSRSSHPRTDETWLFTGIDLGKPYTLSLAYSEVLAQPILPIAAAVELP
;
A
#
# COMPACT_ATOMS: atom_id res chain seq x y z
N LEU A 1 1.96 -25.24 -22.92
CA LEU A 1 1.52 -24.79 -21.58
C LEU A 1 1.10 -23.33 -21.68
N ARG A 2 -0.19 -23.03 -21.50
CA ARG A 2 -0.71 -21.66 -21.49
C ARG A 2 -0.74 -21.24 -20.01
N LEU A 3 0.17 -20.35 -19.62
CA LEU A 3 0.19 -19.79 -18.27
C LEU A 3 -0.86 -18.69 -18.25
N GLU A 4 -2.02 -18.96 -17.65
CA GLU A 4 -2.99 -17.90 -17.34
C GLU A 4 -2.52 -17.23 -16.05
N PRO A 5 -2.14 -15.94 -16.08
CA PRO A 5 -1.76 -15.23 -14.87
C PRO A 5 -2.99 -15.12 -13.97
N ARG A 6 -3.00 -15.87 -12.86
CA ARG A 6 -4.00 -15.75 -11.81
C ARG A 6 -3.48 -14.78 -10.76
N ILE A 7 -4.15 -13.63 -10.62
CA ILE A 7 -3.93 -12.73 -9.50
C ILE A 7 -4.69 -13.34 -8.32
N ALA A 8 -3.96 -13.65 -7.24
CA ALA A 8 -4.58 -14.17 -6.03
C ALA A 8 -5.36 -13.03 -5.35
N ALA A 9 -6.61 -13.28 -4.95
CA ALA A 9 -7.52 -12.24 -4.47
C ALA A 9 -6.99 -11.53 -3.21
N GLU A 10 -6.25 -12.25 -2.36
CA GLU A 10 -5.60 -11.73 -1.17
C GLU A 10 -4.51 -10.68 -1.46
N MET A 11 -4.03 -10.59 -2.71
CA MET A 11 -3.06 -9.59 -3.12
C MET A 11 -3.72 -8.27 -3.54
N ILE A 12 -5.03 -8.25 -3.78
CA ILE A 12 -5.75 -7.05 -4.20
C ILE A 12 -6.09 -6.25 -2.95
N SER A 13 -5.31 -5.20 -2.67
CA SER A 13 -5.63 -4.29 -1.56
C SER A 13 -6.67 -3.23 -1.93
N GLU A 14 -6.77 -2.95 -3.22
CA GLU A 14 -7.64 -1.91 -3.75
C GLU A 14 -7.98 -2.26 -5.20
N ALA A 15 -9.24 -2.03 -5.58
CA ALA A 15 -9.71 -2.12 -6.95
C ALA A 15 -10.63 -0.93 -7.21
N ALA A 16 -10.32 -0.14 -8.22
CA ALA A 16 -11.10 1.04 -8.60
C ALA A 16 -11.49 0.93 -10.07
N VAL A 17 -12.78 1.11 -10.34
CA VAL A 17 -13.28 1.26 -11.72
C VAL A 17 -13.15 2.72 -12.09
N CYS A 18 -12.49 2.96 -13.22
CA CYS A 18 -12.33 4.28 -13.79
C CYS A 18 -12.81 4.24 -15.23
N TRP A 19 -13.82 5.04 -15.52
CA TRP A 19 -14.23 5.29 -16.88
C TRP A 19 -13.33 6.40 -17.43
N ALA A 20 -12.50 6.07 -18.41
CA ALA A 20 -11.91 7.12 -19.24
C ALA A 20 -13.07 7.91 -19.86
N SER A 21 -12.92 9.22 -20.07
CA SER A 21 -13.87 10.00 -20.88
C SER A 21 -14.01 9.30 -22.23
N GLY A 22 -15.04 8.48 -22.35
CA GLY A 22 -14.95 7.25 -23.14
C GLY A 22 -16.10 7.20 -24.09
N VAL A 23 -15.78 7.19 -25.38
CA VAL A 23 -16.73 7.03 -26.47
C VAL A 23 -17.67 5.87 -26.18
N VAL A 24 -18.97 6.15 -26.07
CA VAL A 24 -20.00 5.10 -26.08
C VAL A 24 -20.26 4.69 -27.52
N VAL A 25 -20.33 3.40 -27.81
CA VAL A 25 -20.65 2.94 -29.17
C VAL A 25 -22.11 2.49 -29.23
N ALA A 26 -22.90 3.24 -29.99
CA ALA A 26 -24.30 2.96 -30.33
C ALA A 26 -24.38 2.60 -31.82
N GLY A 27 -24.42 1.31 -32.16
CA GLY A 27 -24.52 0.87 -33.57
C GLY A 27 -23.49 1.53 -34.49
N ASP A 28 -22.21 1.46 -34.12
CA ASP A 28 -21.04 2.08 -34.76
C ASP A 28 -20.92 3.62 -34.66
N GLN A 29 -21.82 4.30 -33.95
CA GLN A 29 -21.70 5.73 -33.68
C GLN A 29 -21.09 6.04 -32.30
N PRO A 30 -20.06 6.91 -32.24
CA PRO A 30 -19.50 7.36 -30.97
C PRO A 30 -20.42 8.38 -30.27
N LEU A 31 -20.69 8.21 -28.97
CA LEU A 31 -21.34 9.22 -28.11
C LEU A 31 -20.34 9.81 -27.12
N ALA A 32 -20.56 11.08 -26.78
CA ALA A 32 -19.77 11.78 -25.78
C ALA A 32 -20.15 11.32 -24.36
N VAL A 33 -19.14 11.15 -23.51
CA VAL A 33 -19.30 10.80 -22.10
C VAL A 33 -18.61 11.84 -21.25
N MET A 34 -19.31 12.30 -20.21
CA MET A 34 -18.82 13.29 -19.28
C MET A 34 -18.72 12.70 -17.87
N ALA A 35 -17.86 13.30 -17.05
CA ALA A 35 -17.87 13.04 -15.61
C ALA A 35 -19.27 13.34 -15.05
N ALA A 36 -19.84 12.41 -14.29
CA ALA A 36 -21.05 12.74 -13.54
C ALA A 36 -20.69 13.78 -12.45
N PRO A 37 -21.58 14.75 -12.16
CA PRO A 37 -21.38 15.66 -11.04
C PRO A 37 -21.27 14.87 -9.73
N PRO A 38 -20.40 15.29 -8.78
CA PRO A 38 -20.20 14.57 -7.53
C PRO A 38 -21.50 14.50 -6.74
N ALA A 39 -22.01 13.29 -6.51
CA ALA A 39 -23.18 13.05 -5.68
C ALA A 39 -22.81 13.09 -4.19
N GLY A 40 -22.55 14.27 -3.64
CA GLY A 40 -22.27 14.48 -2.20
C GLY A 40 -20.85 14.06 -1.76
N GLU A 41 -20.21 14.88 -0.92
CA GLU A 41 -18.78 14.82 -0.52
C GLU A 41 -18.52 14.10 0.82
N PRO A 42 -17.25 13.82 1.23
CA PRO A 42 -15.95 13.81 0.50
C PRO A 42 -15.06 12.58 0.86
N ASP A 43 -13.88 12.44 0.20
CA ASP A 43 -12.54 12.08 0.77
C ASP A 43 -11.55 11.40 -0.21
N HIS A 44 -11.67 11.62 -1.53
CA HIS A 44 -10.60 11.26 -2.46
C HIS A 44 -10.01 12.51 -3.11
N ASP A 45 -8.77 12.79 -2.70
CA ASP A 45 -7.90 13.87 -3.17
C ASP A 45 -7.95 14.00 -4.72
N PRO A 46 -8.37 15.15 -5.25
CA PRO A 46 -8.67 15.32 -6.66
C PRO A 46 -7.42 15.76 -7.44
N ALA A 47 -6.44 14.87 -7.64
CA ALA A 47 -5.38 15.11 -8.61
C ALA A 47 -4.56 13.87 -8.93
N THR A 48 -5.03 13.00 -9.83
CA THR A 48 -4.12 12.29 -10.75
C THR A 48 -4.87 11.75 -11.95
N ALA A 49 -4.21 11.69 -13.09
CA ALA A 49 -4.74 11.39 -14.42
C ALA A 49 -5.38 9.97 -14.56
N GLN A 50 -6.49 9.69 -13.87
CA GLN A 50 -6.97 8.32 -13.65
C GLN A 50 -8.46 8.05 -13.98
N GLY A 51 -9.23 8.96 -14.56
CA GLY A 51 -10.61 8.69 -15.03
C GLY A 51 -11.70 8.85 -13.97
N HIS A 52 -12.98 8.74 -14.36
CA HIS A 52 -14.13 9.05 -13.51
C HIS A 52 -14.76 7.78 -12.90
N SER A 53 -15.10 7.81 -11.61
CA SER A 53 -15.82 6.69 -10.94
C SER A 53 -17.30 6.62 -11.35
N GLN A 54 -17.86 7.76 -11.78
CA GLN A 54 -19.22 7.88 -12.30
C GLN A 54 -19.21 8.68 -13.60
N VAL A 55 -20.03 8.26 -14.55
CA VAL A 55 -20.16 8.92 -15.85
C VAL A 55 -21.62 9.21 -16.18
N GLN A 56 -21.83 10.32 -16.86
CA GLN A 56 -23.11 10.71 -17.43
C GLN A 56 -23.02 10.62 -18.96
N VAL A 57 -24.03 10.02 -19.57
CA VAL A 57 -24.17 9.92 -21.02
C VAL A 57 -25.39 10.74 -21.44
N ASP A 58 -25.14 11.82 -22.15
CA ASP A 58 -26.17 12.72 -22.64
C ASP A 58 -26.43 12.51 -24.14
N HIS A 59 -27.56 13.05 -24.62
CA HIS A 59 -27.91 13.07 -26.05
C HIS A 59 -27.94 11.68 -26.72
N LEU A 60 -28.45 10.68 -26.00
CA LEU A 60 -28.68 9.34 -26.55
C LEU A 60 -29.58 9.41 -27.80
N PRO A 61 -29.20 8.77 -28.92
CA PRO A 61 -30.03 8.70 -30.11
C PRO A 61 -31.43 8.15 -29.80
N PRO A 62 -32.50 8.71 -30.40
CA PRO A 62 -33.85 8.18 -30.22
C PRO A 62 -33.93 6.74 -30.76
N GLY A 63 -34.49 5.82 -29.97
CA GLY A 63 -34.57 4.40 -30.31
C GLY A 63 -33.30 3.61 -30.04
N LEU A 64 -32.30 4.19 -29.36
CA LEU A 64 -31.18 3.43 -28.84
C LEU A 64 -31.66 2.50 -27.72
N GLU A 65 -31.47 1.20 -27.88
CA GLU A 65 -31.84 0.19 -26.88
C GLU A 65 -30.63 -0.29 -26.07
N ARG A 66 -29.43 -0.24 -26.67
CA ARG A 66 -28.20 -0.76 -26.06
C ARG A 66 -26.97 0.00 -26.51
N PHE A 67 -26.01 0.14 -25.61
CA PHE A 67 -24.70 0.67 -25.94
C PHE A 67 -23.60 0.04 -25.09
N ARG A 68 -22.34 0.24 -25.49
CA ARG A 68 -21.17 -0.23 -24.74
C ARG A 68 -20.41 0.96 -24.15
N LEU A 69 -20.07 0.86 -22.87
CA LEU A 69 -19.20 1.79 -22.16
C LEU A 69 -17.84 1.12 -21.93
N ASP A 70 -16.79 1.69 -22.51
CA ASP A 70 -15.43 1.21 -22.32
C ASP A 70 -14.76 1.94 -21.14
N GLY A 71 -14.01 1.20 -20.33
CA GLY A 71 -13.38 1.71 -19.12
C GLY A 71 -12.12 0.95 -18.75
N GLN A 72 -11.61 1.24 -17.55
CA GLN A 72 -10.43 0.61 -16.99
C GLN A 72 -10.70 0.20 -15.54
N LEU A 73 -10.15 -0.94 -15.15
CA LEU A 73 -10.10 -1.41 -13.79
C LEU A 73 -8.65 -1.30 -13.33
N LEU A 74 -8.42 -0.41 -12.36
CA LEU A 74 -7.12 -0.21 -11.74
C LEU A 74 -7.06 -1.09 -10.49
N PHE A 75 -6.00 -1.88 -10.37
CA PHE A 75 -5.73 -2.65 -9.16
C PHE A 75 -4.52 -2.08 -8.46
N LYS A 76 -4.54 -2.13 -7.13
CA LYS A 76 -3.32 -2.02 -6.32
C LYS A 76 -3.02 -3.39 -5.75
N LEU A 77 -1.98 -4.02 -6.29
CA LEU A 77 -1.53 -5.31 -5.79
C LEU A 77 -0.53 -5.09 -4.67
N ARG A 78 -0.85 -5.55 -3.46
CA ARG A 78 0.02 -5.51 -2.29
C ARG A 78 0.33 -6.92 -1.82
N ARG A 79 1.50 -7.11 -1.21
CA ARG A 79 1.78 -8.29 -0.40
C ARG A 79 2.32 -7.88 0.95
N ARG A 80 1.99 -8.66 1.98
CA ARG A 80 2.64 -8.52 3.28
C ARG A 80 4.03 -9.16 3.20
N VAL A 81 5.06 -8.41 3.58
CA VAL A 81 6.42 -8.92 3.74
C VAL A 81 6.79 -8.88 5.21
N HIS A 82 7.61 -9.83 5.63
CA HIS A 82 8.01 -10.05 7.01
C HIS A 82 9.49 -10.39 7.06
N ALA A 83 10.18 -9.90 8.09
CA ALA A 83 11.57 -10.22 8.35
C ALA A 83 11.81 -10.26 9.86
N GLU A 84 12.62 -11.22 10.29
CA GLU A 84 13.03 -11.36 11.69
C GLU A 84 14.55 -11.32 11.82
N ALA A 85 15.02 -10.76 12.92
CA ALA A 85 16.42 -10.75 13.29
C ALA A 85 16.59 -10.83 14.80
N THR A 86 17.58 -11.57 15.26
CA THR A 86 17.98 -11.56 16.67
C THR A 86 18.96 -10.42 16.93
N LEU A 87 18.63 -9.57 17.89
CA LEU A 87 19.47 -8.48 18.39
C LEU A 87 20.08 -8.92 19.73
N ALA A 88 21.37 -9.25 19.75
CA ALA A 88 22.01 -9.88 20.93
C ALA A 88 23.33 -9.23 21.38
N GLY A 89 23.63 -7.99 20.97
CA GLY A 89 24.90 -7.35 21.35
C GLY A 89 25.08 -5.94 20.79
N GLU A 90 26.33 -5.48 20.83
CA GLU A 90 26.73 -4.19 20.29
C GLU A 90 26.96 -4.28 18.78
N GLY A 91 26.06 -3.68 18.01
CA GLY A 91 26.27 -3.48 16.59
C GLY A 91 25.00 -3.55 15.75
N PRO A 92 25.07 -3.05 14.50
CA PRO A 92 23.97 -3.16 13.57
C PRO A 92 23.82 -4.58 13.02
N VAL A 93 22.59 -5.08 13.01
CA VAL A 93 22.17 -6.29 12.30
C VAL A 93 21.49 -5.87 11.00
N GLN A 94 21.92 -6.45 9.87
CA GLN A 94 21.26 -6.22 8.59
C GLN A 94 20.11 -7.20 8.40
N LEU A 95 18.97 -6.72 7.96
CA LEU A 95 17.82 -7.53 7.59
C LEU A 95 17.16 -7.00 6.32
N ALA A 96 16.77 -7.94 5.46
CA ALA A 96 16.06 -7.65 4.23
C ALA A 96 14.55 -7.78 4.48
N LEU A 97 13.80 -6.72 4.17
CA LEU A 97 12.34 -6.69 4.26
C LEU A 97 11.78 -6.32 2.89
N GLY A 98 11.21 -7.30 2.20
CA GLY A 98 10.86 -7.17 0.79
C GLY A 98 12.11 -6.91 -0.06
N ARG A 99 12.11 -5.79 -0.79
CA ARG A 99 13.27 -5.35 -1.61
C ARG A 99 14.19 -4.37 -0.87
N SER A 100 13.89 -4.07 0.39
CA SER A 100 14.54 -3.01 1.17
C SER A 100 15.51 -3.62 2.17
N GLN A 101 16.65 -2.94 2.36
CA GLN A 101 17.64 -3.30 3.37
C GLN A 101 17.49 -2.39 4.59
N PHE A 102 17.43 -3.00 5.76
CA PHE A 102 17.37 -2.34 7.05
C PHE A 102 18.60 -2.70 7.86
N SER A 103 19.12 -1.72 8.57
CA SER A 103 20.15 -1.86 9.57
C SER A 103 19.51 -1.59 10.93
N ALA A 104 19.33 -2.63 11.74
CA ALA A 104 18.74 -2.55 13.07
C ALA A 104 19.81 -2.55 14.15
N THR A 105 19.72 -1.67 15.13
CA THR A 105 20.62 -1.64 16.28
C THR A 105 19.81 -1.54 17.55
N LEU A 106 20.08 -2.43 18.51
CA LEU A 106 19.50 -2.31 19.85
C LEU A 106 20.11 -1.08 20.51
N MET A 107 19.26 -0.16 20.95
CA MET A 107 19.63 1.04 21.67
C MET A 107 19.45 0.82 23.17
N VAL A 108 20.51 1.12 23.91
CA VAL A 108 20.51 1.08 25.37
C VAL A 108 19.85 2.35 25.91
N PRO A 109 19.07 2.28 26.99
CA PRO A 109 18.52 3.46 27.64
C PRO A 109 19.60 4.47 28.07
N VAL A 110 19.34 5.76 27.83
CA VAL A 110 20.18 6.86 28.36
C VAL A 110 19.96 7.03 29.87
N ASP A 111 18.73 6.78 30.36
CA ASP A 111 18.32 7.00 31.75
C ASP A 111 17.79 5.71 32.44
N GLN A 112 18.33 4.53 32.09
CA GLN A 112 17.94 3.19 32.62
C GLN A 112 16.47 2.74 32.44
N GLU A 113 15.54 3.59 31.97
CA GLU A 113 14.12 3.23 31.86
C GLU A 113 13.61 2.90 30.45
N ARG A 114 14.23 3.42 29.39
CA ARG A 114 13.71 3.30 28.01
C ARG A 114 14.80 2.99 26.99
N GLY A 115 14.94 1.72 26.63
CA GLY A 115 15.73 1.29 25.48
C GLY A 115 14.91 1.40 24.18
N GLY A 116 15.51 0.98 23.08
CA GLY A 116 14.79 0.93 21.83
C GLY A 116 15.50 0.14 20.74
N VAL A 117 14.95 0.21 19.54
CA VAL A 117 15.61 -0.24 18.32
C VAL A 117 15.74 0.95 17.40
N ARG A 118 16.96 1.19 16.92
CA ARG A 118 17.23 2.10 15.82
C ARG A 118 17.16 1.34 14.52
N LEU A 119 16.34 1.79 13.59
CA LEU A 119 16.24 1.29 12.24
C LEU A 119 16.80 2.34 11.29
N VAL A 120 17.74 1.93 10.47
CA VAL A 120 18.34 2.74 9.42
C VAL A 120 18.09 2.08 8.09
N TYR A 121 17.53 2.81 7.14
CA TYR A 121 17.23 2.29 5.81
C TYR A 121 17.27 3.42 4.77
N ARG A 122 17.37 3.04 3.49
CA ARG A 122 17.25 4.01 2.40
C ARG A 122 15.84 4.61 2.42
N SER A 123 15.74 5.93 2.33
CA SER A 123 14.45 6.63 2.32
C SER A 123 13.52 6.03 1.27
N GLY A 124 12.35 5.63 1.73
CA GLY A 124 11.28 5.01 0.97
C GLY A 124 10.00 5.05 1.79
N THR A 125 8.86 4.85 1.13
CA THR A 125 7.55 4.89 1.77
C THR A 125 7.20 3.50 2.31
N PHE A 126 7.35 3.31 3.62
CA PHE A 126 6.94 2.09 4.32
C PHE A 126 5.63 2.36 5.06
N GLU A 127 4.55 2.51 4.29
CA GLU A 127 3.22 2.70 4.85
C GLU A 127 2.83 1.48 5.69
N GLY A 128 2.44 1.72 6.94
CA GLY A 128 2.08 0.65 7.88
C GLY A 128 3.24 -0.26 8.29
N LEU A 129 4.48 0.27 8.38
CA LEU A 129 5.59 -0.48 8.97
C LEU A 129 5.28 -0.85 10.42
N GLU A 130 5.15 -2.14 10.66
CA GLU A 130 5.01 -2.75 11.98
C GLU A 130 6.39 -3.15 12.51
N VAL A 131 6.66 -2.77 13.75
CA VAL A 131 7.92 -3.08 14.45
C VAL A 131 7.56 -3.71 15.79
N VAL A 132 7.89 -4.99 15.93
CA VAL A 132 7.67 -5.75 17.16
C VAL A 132 9.02 -6.20 17.69
N LEU A 133 9.27 -5.96 18.97
CA LEU A 133 10.43 -6.46 19.67
C LEU A 133 9.97 -7.44 20.73
N SER A 134 10.45 -8.68 20.68
CA SER A 134 10.10 -9.72 21.64
C SER A 134 11.30 -10.11 22.50
N GLY A 135 11.04 -10.34 23.79
CA GLY A 135 12.04 -10.86 24.72
C GLY A 135 12.43 -12.31 24.42
N ALA A 136 13.40 -12.83 25.18
CA ALA A 136 13.83 -14.23 25.09
C ALA A 136 12.73 -15.24 25.46
N ASP A 137 11.70 -14.80 26.19
CA ASP A 137 10.48 -15.56 26.50
C ASP A 137 9.46 -15.58 25.34
N GLY A 138 9.80 -14.94 24.22
CA GLY A 138 8.94 -14.83 23.04
C GLY A 138 7.81 -13.80 23.17
N ARG A 139 7.70 -13.10 24.31
CA ARG A 139 6.63 -12.12 24.52
C ARG A 139 6.99 -10.77 23.92
N PRO A 140 6.06 -10.10 23.23
CA PRO A 140 6.30 -8.78 22.69
C PRO A 140 6.44 -7.77 23.85
N LEU A 141 7.44 -6.91 23.74
CA LEU A 141 7.63 -5.77 24.62
C LEU A 141 6.64 -4.67 24.30
N GLN A 142 6.27 -3.89 25.31
CA GLN A 142 5.38 -2.76 25.13
C GLN A 142 6.11 -1.60 24.45
N GLN A 143 5.59 -1.16 23.32
CA GLN A 143 6.07 0.02 22.63
C GLN A 143 5.69 1.29 23.42
N ALA A 144 6.68 2.12 23.70
CA ALA A 144 6.52 3.38 24.44
C ALA A 144 6.50 4.62 23.54
N GLY A 145 7.02 4.53 22.31
CA GLY A 145 7.04 5.66 21.38
C GLY A 145 7.84 5.39 20.12
N ARG A 146 7.82 6.37 19.21
CA ARG A 146 8.57 6.35 17.95
C ARG A 146 9.05 7.77 17.65
N ASN A 147 10.32 7.89 17.28
CA ASN A 147 10.91 9.10 16.73
C ASN A 147 11.41 8.79 15.32
N SER A 148 11.11 9.64 14.34
CA SER A 148 11.57 9.47 12.97
C SER A 148 12.32 10.72 12.51
N ARG A 149 13.47 10.53 11.88
CA ARG A 149 14.27 11.56 11.24
C ARG A 149 14.65 11.08 9.85
N SER A 150 14.13 11.75 8.83
CA SER A 150 14.46 11.47 7.43
C SER A 150 15.35 12.57 6.86
N SER A 151 16.49 12.18 6.27
CA SER A 151 17.33 13.06 5.46
C SER A 151 17.68 12.33 4.16
N HIS A 152 17.25 12.85 3.00
CA HIS A 152 17.48 12.14 1.74
C HIS A 152 18.99 11.84 1.55
N PRO A 153 19.40 10.58 1.28
CA PRO A 153 18.60 9.42 0.88
C PRO A 153 18.36 8.37 1.99
N ARG A 154 18.44 8.75 3.27
CA ARG A 154 18.39 7.86 4.43
C ARG A 154 17.28 8.24 5.42
N THR A 155 16.59 7.24 5.93
CA THR A 155 15.67 7.39 7.06
C THR A 155 16.25 6.72 8.29
N ASP A 156 16.11 7.40 9.43
CA ASP A 156 16.54 6.96 10.74
C ASP A 156 15.34 6.99 11.68
N GLU A 157 14.92 5.81 12.15
CA GLU A 157 13.81 5.68 13.07
C GLU A 157 14.24 5.04 14.37
N THR A 158 13.78 5.59 15.48
CA THR A 158 13.97 5.03 16.80
C THR A 158 12.62 4.60 17.35
N TRP A 159 12.47 3.31 17.61
CA TRP A 159 11.30 2.71 18.23
C TRP A 159 11.64 2.38 19.68
N LEU A 160 10.90 2.96 20.63
CA LEU A 160 11.19 2.84 22.06
C LEU A 160 10.33 1.74 22.69
N PHE A 161 10.94 0.94 23.56
CA PHE A 161 10.27 -0.16 24.26
C PHE A 161 10.62 -0.15 25.75
N THR A 162 9.69 -0.61 26.58
CA THR A 162 9.92 -0.84 28.01
C THR A 162 10.46 -2.25 28.25
N GLY A 163 11.25 -2.44 29.32
CA GLY A 163 11.74 -3.76 29.72
C GLY A 163 12.88 -4.33 28.86
N ILE A 164 13.67 -3.46 28.22
CA ILE A 164 14.92 -3.87 27.57
C ILE A 164 16.02 -3.95 28.64
N ASP A 165 16.61 -5.13 28.77
CA ASP A 165 17.71 -5.48 29.65
C ASP A 165 18.99 -5.67 28.84
N LEU A 166 20.10 -5.15 29.35
CA LEU A 166 21.42 -5.35 28.76
C LEU A 166 21.83 -6.83 28.79
N GLY A 167 22.48 -7.27 27.70
CA GLY A 167 23.05 -8.62 27.60
C GLY A 167 22.03 -9.73 27.29
N LYS A 168 20.74 -9.40 27.12
CA LYS A 168 19.73 -10.35 26.66
C LYS A 168 19.52 -10.25 25.15
N PRO A 169 19.32 -11.38 24.46
CA PRO A 169 18.90 -11.37 23.06
C PRO A 169 17.42 -10.99 22.96
N TYR A 170 17.10 -10.21 21.94
CA TYR A 170 15.73 -9.84 21.56
C TYR A 170 15.46 -10.27 20.12
N THR A 171 14.22 -10.63 19.83
CA THR A 171 13.79 -10.90 18.44
C THR A 171 13.09 -9.66 17.90
N LEU A 172 13.69 -9.02 16.91
CA LEU A 172 13.06 -7.97 16.13
C LEU A 172 12.29 -8.60 14.98
N SER A 173 11.00 -8.26 14.88
CA SER A 173 10.11 -8.60 13.78
C SER A 173 9.68 -7.32 13.08
N LEU A 174 9.94 -7.23 11.77
CA LEU A 174 9.48 -6.16 10.91
C LEU A 174 8.47 -6.70 9.90
N ALA A 175 7.37 -5.98 9.71
CA ALA A 175 6.42 -6.29 8.65
C ALA A 175 5.87 -5.02 7.98
N TYR A 176 5.60 -5.06 6.69
CA TYR A 176 4.81 -4.03 6.02
C TYR A 176 4.11 -4.59 4.78
N SER A 177 3.17 -3.82 4.23
CA SER A 177 2.51 -4.15 2.97
C SER A 177 3.19 -3.43 1.82
N GLU A 178 3.91 -4.15 0.96
CA GLU A 178 4.58 -3.55 -0.19
C GLU A 178 3.69 -3.60 -1.43
N VAL A 179 3.67 -2.51 -2.20
CA VAL A 179 3.01 -2.47 -3.51
C VAL A 179 3.89 -3.20 -4.52
N LEU A 180 3.34 -4.25 -5.13
CA LEU A 180 4.02 -5.06 -6.14
C LEU A 180 3.82 -4.51 -7.55
N ALA A 181 2.58 -4.15 -7.86
CA ALA A 181 2.17 -3.69 -9.17
C ALA A 181 0.86 -2.92 -9.07
N GLN A 182 0.63 -2.09 -10.08
CA GLN A 182 -0.63 -1.41 -10.30
C GLN A 182 -1.13 -1.70 -11.72
N PRO A 183 -1.57 -2.94 -12.00
CA PRO A 183 -2.03 -3.28 -13.34
C PRO A 183 -3.33 -2.54 -13.67
N ILE A 184 -3.48 -2.20 -14.94
CA ILE A 184 -4.68 -1.59 -15.51
C ILE A 184 -5.26 -2.62 -16.47
N LEU A 185 -6.51 -3.05 -16.22
CA LEU A 185 -7.23 -3.94 -17.11
C LEU A 185 -8.32 -3.16 -17.86
N PRO A 186 -8.40 -3.26 -19.20
CA PRO A 186 -9.54 -2.70 -19.92
C PRO A 186 -10.81 -3.48 -19.54
N ILE A 187 -11.91 -2.75 -19.34
CA ILE A 187 -13.23 -3.32 -19.11
C ILE A 187 -14.23 -2.72 -20.10
N ALA A 188 -15.32 -3.44 -20.33
CA ALA A 188 -16.45 -2.93 -21.09
C ALA A 188 -17.75 -3.33 -20.40
N ALA A 189 -18.67 -2.38 -20.24
CA ALA A 189 -20.01 -2.64 -19.72
C ALA A 189 -21.04 -2.48 -20.85
N ALA A 190 -21.88 -3.49 -21.03
CA ALA A 190 -23.07 -3.37 -21.85
C ALA A 190 -24.16 -2.68 -21.03
N VAL A 191 -24.75 -1.63 -21.58
CA VAL A 191 -25.86 -0.90 -20.97
C VAL A 191 -27.09 -1.14 -21.84
N GLU A 192 -28.17 -1.59 -21.21
CA GLU A 192 -29.50 -1.72 -21.80
C GLU A 192 -30.35 -0.57 -21.25
N LEU A 193 -31.02 0.15 -22.17
CA LEU A 193 -31.92 1.23 -21.82
C LEU A 193 -33.34 0.67 -21.60
N PRO A 194 -34.06 1.17 -20.59
CA PRO A 194 -35.41 0.70 -20.27
C PRO A 194 -36.43 1.04 -21.37
#